data_AF-A0A5K7XD33-F1
#
_entry.id   AF-A0A5K7XD33-F1
#
_cell.length_a   1.000
_cell.length_b   1.000
_cell.length_c   1.000
_cell.angle_alpha   90.00
_cell.angle_beta   90.00
_cell.angle_gamma   90.00
#
_symmetry.space_group_name_H-M   'P 1'
#
loop_
_entity.id
_entity.type
_entity.pdbx_description
1 polymer ?
#
loop_
_entity_poly.entity_id
_entity_poly.type
_entity_poly.pdbx_seq_one_letter_code
_entity_poly.pdbx_strand_id
1 'polypeptide(L)'
;MRSTFYGLAAALALTFSLATSLPHAAADPLPGRDLLKFTQKPMINTVIPDINGTVNTYMGHDELSTAYGFTQQPGQVPPVYQGKFMADDFADNLNSPVVHVKWWGSYKNDFIAPQMPVNKFLISFESDVPQSSTQPFSHPGQPLLNQVVQRNPGGNPLAPASGTFAEKLIRGPDPILGESLYEYNAELHLNLDFPEKKDTVYWLKIVAMVDVIPGLTFPAGNPNASPAPVTQWGWHNRDYTIPNPLASPNVSPGETVVGQVGIGTPVWHFQDDSVTGDVRILPTTAGYLSPQIDQQNMVPQKYVDFADGPANNNAAYPPISTFSKDLAFELYTTVPEPTSVALLACGLLGLAWRRKQVI
;
A
#
# COMPACT_ATOMS: atom_id res chain seq x y z
N MET A 1 29.88 61.34 5.31
CA MET A 1 29.86 60.32 4.23
C MET A 1 29.60 58.93 4.82
N ARG A 2 28.36 58.65 5.27
CA ARG A 2 27.91 57.33 5.74
C ARG A 2 26.40 57.24 5.44
N SER A 3 25.99 56.88 4.22
CA SER A 3 24.56 56.67 3.92
C SER A 3 24.25 55.83 2.67
N THR A 4 25.18 55.05 2.12
CA THR A 4 24.98 54.38 0.81
C THR A 4 25.24 52.87 0.81
N PHE A 5 25.13 52.17 1.95
CA PHE A 5 25.36 50.71 1.99
C PHE A 5 24.17 49.85 2.45
N TYR A 6 23.00 50.42 2.78
CA TYR A 6 21.82 49.64 3.19
C TYR A 6 20.85 49.30 2.04
N GLY A 7 21.06 49.82 0.83
CA GLY A 7 20.14 49.66 -0.30
C GLY A 7 20.28 48.37 -1.12
N LEU A 8 21.42 47.68 -1.05
CA LEU A 8 21.67 46.52 -1.92
C LEU A 8 21.26 45.17 -1.32
N ALA A 9 21.08 45.09 -0.01
CA ALA A 9 20.70 43.85 0.67
C ALA A 9 19.18 43.55 0.60
N ALA A 10 18.34 44.57 0.41
CA ALA A 10 16.88 44.41 0.32
C ALA A 10 16.39 43.98 -1.08
N ALA A 11 17.18 44.26 -2.14
CA ALA A 11 16.75 44.00 -3.52
C ALA A 11 16.96 42.54 -3.96
N LEU A 12 17.91 41.80 -3.36
CA LEU A 12 18.13 40.38 -3.68
C LEU A 12 17.12 39.43 -3.01
N ALA A 13 16.42 39.90 -1.97
CA ALA A 13 15.45 39.09 -1.23
C ALA A 13 14.05 39.05 -1.88
N LEU A 14 13.75 39.96 -2.82
CA LEU A 14 12.41 40.09 -3.40
C LEU A 14 12.24 39.38 -4.76
N THR A 15 13.32 39.07 -5.46
CA THR A 15 13.26 38.45 -6.80
C THR A 15 13.18 36.92 -6.80
N PHE A 16 13.38 36.26 -5.65
CA PHE A 16 13.23 34.80 -5.54
C PHE A 16 11.79 34.34 -5.23
N SER A 17 10.88 35.28 -4.95
CA SER A 17 9.54 34.97 -4.42
C SER A 17 8.45 34.83 -5.50
N LEU A 18 8.75 35.10 -6.78
CA LEU A 18 7.72 35.17 -7.83
C LEU A 18 7.68 33.97 -8.81
N ALA A 19 8.46 32.91 -8.56
CA ALA A 19 8.60 31.81 -9.52
C ALA A 19 7.78 30.53 -9.22
N THR A 20 6.93 30.48 -8.18
CA THR A 20 6.42 29.19 -7.68
C THR A 20 4.91 28.94 -7.73
N SER A 21 4.10 29.77 -8.39
CA SER A 21 2.63 29.60 -8.40
C SER A 21 2.02 29.14 -9.73
N LEU A 22 2.70 28.25 -10.47
CA LEU A 22 1.99 27.45 -11.48
C LEU A 22 1.32 26.25 -10.81
N PRO A 23 0.01 26.04 -10.98
CA PRO A 23 -0.66 24.83 -10.51
C PRO A 23 -0.12 23.67 -11.36
N HIS A 24 0.95 23.03 -10.90
CA HIS A 24 1.32 21.74 -11.42
C HIS A 24 0.18 20.81 -11.04
N ALA A 25 -0.51 20.26 -12.03
CA ALA A 25 -1.25 19.02 -11.84
C ALA A 25 -0.22 18.03 -11.27
N ALA A 26 -0.30 17.79 -9.97
CA ALA A 26 0.67 16.98 -9.28
C ALA A 26 0.57 15.57 -9.88
N ALA A 27 1.64 15.10 -10.52
CA ALA A 27 1.72 13.71 -10.88
C ALA A 27 1.70 12.87 -9.60
N ASP A 28 1.40 11.60 -9.74
CA ASP A 28 1.15 10.72 -8.61
C ASP A 28 2.10 9.51 -8.70
N PRO A 29 3.05 9.30 -7.76
CA PRO A 29 3.23 9.97 -6.45
C PRO A 29 3.67 11.44 -6.60
N LEU A 30 3.54 12.24 -5.53
CA LEU A 30 3.74 13.69 -5.59
C LEU A 30 5.16 14.03 -6.05
N PRO A 31 5.35 14.61 -7.26
CA PRO A 31 6.65 14.56 -7.92
C PRO A 31 7.61 15.50 -7.20
N GLY A 32 8.81 15.00 -6.93
CA GLY A 32 9.85 15.76 -6.22
C GLY A 32 9.70 15.79 -4.70
N ARG A 33 8.57 15.31 -4.14
CA ARG A 33 8.42 15.07 -2.70
C ARG A 33 8.65 13.60 -2.38
N ASP A 34 8.04 12.71 -3.13
CA ASP A 34 8.01 11.28 -2.82
C ASP A 34 9.15 10.52 -3.46
N LEU A 35 9.76 9.65 -2.67
CA LEU A 35 10.78 8.71 -3.07
C LEU A 35 10.27 7.29 -2.80
N LEU A 36 10.26 6.46 -3.84
CA LEU A 36 9.96 5.04 -3.72
C LEU A 36 11.00 4.35 -2.83
N LYS A 37 10.55 3.62 -1.80
CA LYS A 37 11.43 2.89 -0.87
C LYS A 37 11.23 1.37 -0.84
N PHE A 38 10.07 0.89 -1.30
CA PHE A 38 9.76 -0.54 -1.43
C PHE A 38 8.81 -0.76 -2.61
N THR A 39 8.97 -1.85 -3.38
CA THR A 39 8.12 -2.12 -4.55
C THR A 39 7.88 -3.61 -4.80
N GLN A 40 6.60 -3.98 -4.87
CA GLN A 40 6.12 -5.25 -5.39
C GLN A 40 5.10 -4.91 -6.49
N LYS A 41 5.55 -4.99 -7.75
CA LYS A 41 4.72 -4.62 -8.90
C LYS A 41 3.56 -5.62 -9.07
N PRO A 42 2.39 -5.18 -9.55
CA PRO A 42 1.28 -6.09 -9.83
C PRO A 42 1.59 -7.00 -11.02
N MET A 43 1.04 -8.20 -11.00
CA MET A 43 1.05 -9.10 -12.15
C MET A 43 0.15 -8.53 -13.26
N ILE A 44 0.72 -8.14 -14.40
CA ILE A 44 -0.05 -7.56 -15.49
C ILE A 44 0.45 -8.12 -16.81
N ASN A 45 -0.36 -8.97 -17.44
CA ASN A 45 -0.02 -9.64 -18.69
C ASN A 45 1.35 -10.34 -18.63
N THR A 46 1.64 -11.01 -17.52
CA THR A 46 2.93 -11.63 -17.26
C THR A 46 3.11 -12.85 -18.14
N VAL A 47 4.15 -12.82 -18.97
CA VAL A 47 4.40 -13.82 -20.01
C VAL A 47 5.29 -14.92 -19.46
N ILE A 48 4.76 -16.15 -19.37
CA ILE A 48 5.50 -17.30 -18.83
C ILE A 48 5.41 -18.48 -19.82
N PRO A 49 6.55 -18.95 -20.36
CA PRO A 49 6.59 -20.13 -21.19
C PRO A 49 6.42 -21.41 -20.35
N ASP A 50 5.54 -22.31 -20.79
CA ASP A 50 5.37 -23.62 -20.16
C ASP A 50 6.57 -24.57 -20.43
N ILE A 51 6.51 -25.79 -19.91
CA ILE A 51 7.57 -26.80 -20.09
C ILE A 51 7.78 -27.26 -21.54
N ASN A 52 6.81 -27.01 -22.42
CA ASN A 52 6.88 -27.32 -23.86
C ASN A 52 7.32 -26.10 -24.68
N GLY A 53 7.58 -24.96 -24.03
CA GLY A 53 7.88 -23.68 -24.68
C GLY A 53 6.66 -22.93 -25.19
N THR A 54 5.44 -23.37 -24.88
CA THR A 54 4.21 -22.63 -25.20
C THR A 54 4.13 -21.42 -24.30
N VAL A 55 4.07 -20.24 -24.89
CA VAL A 55 4.02 -18.97 -24.16
C VAL A 55 2.58 -18.69 -23.73
N ASN A 56 2.36 -18.58 -22.42
CA ASN A 56 1.07 -18.20 -21.83
C ASN A 56 1.17 -16.84 -21.15
N THR A 57 0.03 -16.17 -21.00
CA THR A 57 -0.07 -14.87 -20.33
C THR A 57 -0.94 -15.02 -19.08
N TYR A 58 -0.42 -14.55 -17.95
CA TYR A 58 -1.07 -14.59 -16.65
C TYR A 58 -1.40 -13.18 -16.18
N MET A 59 -2.51 -13.05 -15.46
CA MET A 59 -3.13 -11.75 -15.15
C MET A 59 -3.10 -11.43 -13.67
N GLY A 60 -2.59 -12.35 -12.85
CA GLY A 60 -2.75 -12.36 -11.41
C GLY A 60 -4.17 -12.74 -11.00
N HIS A 61 -4.37 -12.87 -9.70
CA HIS A 61 -5.70 -12.91 -9.09
C HIS A 61 -5.71 -12.06 -7.83
N ASP A 62 -6.92 -11.93 -7.29
CA ASP A 62 -7.21 -11.03 -6.19
C ASP A 62 -7.68 -11.82 -4.98
N GLU A 63 -7.15 -11.47 -3.81
CA GLU A 63 -7.54 -12.08 -2.54
C GLU A 63 -8.49 -11.18 -1.76
N LEU A 64 -9.61 -11.76 -1.30
CA LEU A 64 -10.69 -10.99 -0.68
C LEU A 64 -10.20 -10.24 0.56
N SER A 65 -10.25 -8.90 0.49
CA SER A 65 -9.90 -8.02 1.62
C SER A 65 -10.94 -6.93 1.78
N THR A 66 -12.13 -7.33 2.25
CA THR A 66 -13.29 -6.43 2.42
C THR A 66 -13.90 -6.62 3.80
N ALA A 67 -14.20 -5.49 4.47
CA ALA A 67 -14.98 -5.43 5.69
C ALA A 67 -16.23 -4.55 5.52
N TYR A 68 -17.33 -4.97 6.14
CA TYR A 68 -18.65 -4.36 5.97
C TYR A 68 -19.11 -3.69 7.26
N GLY A 69 -19.52 -2.43 7.16
CA GLY A 69 -20.04 -1.63 8.25
C GLY A 69 -21.54 -1.42 8.10
N PHE A 70 -22.33 -1.92 9.06
CA PHE A 70 -23.78 -1.79 9.03
C PHE A 70 -24.21 -0.53 9.77
N THR A 71 -25.03 0.28 9.11
CA THR A 71 -25.63 1.48 9.70
C THR A 71 -27.10 1.21 10.01
N GLN A 72 -27.59 1.74 11.13
CA GLN A 72 -29.04 1.70 11.41
C GLN A 72 -29.80 2.79 10.65
N GLN A 73 -29.11 3.86 10.26
CA GLN A 73 -29.67 5.00 9.53
C GLN A 73 -28.68 5.49 8.47
N PRO A 74 -29.16 5.99 7.31
CA PRO A 74 -28.30 6.55 6.28
C PRO A 74 -27.43 7.70 6.83
N GLY A 75 -26.15 7.71 6.45
CA GLY A 75 -25.20 8.76 6.84
C GLY A 75 -24.61 8.62 8.25
N GLN A 76 -24.98 7.59 9.00
CA GLN A 76 -24.30 7.29 10.26
C GLN A 76 -23.00 6.52 10.04
N VAL A 77 -22.07 6.73 10.96
CA VAL A 77 -20.81 6.01 11.00
C VAL A 77 -21.11 4.59 11.53
N PRO A 78 -20.75 3.51 10.80
CA PRO A 78 -20.90 2.17 11.33
C PRO A 78 -20.17 2.01 12.67
N PRO A 79 -20.78 1.35 13.67
CA PRO A 79 -20.12 1.15 14.96
C PRO A 79 -18.99 0.11 14.90
N VAL A 80 -19.00 -0.74 13.86
CA VAL A 80 -17.99 -1.77 13.62
C VAL A 80 -18.01 -2.15 12.15
N TYR A 81 -16.83 -2.43 11.58
CA TYR A 81 -16.72 -3.16 10.31
C TYR A 81 -16.23 -4.57 10.59
N GLN A 82 -16.77 -5.55 9.87
CA GLN A 82 -16.38 -6.95 10.01
C GLN A 82 -16.22 -7.61 8.65
N GLY A 83 -15.23 -8.48 8.49
CA GLY A 83 -15.02 -9.20 7.24
C GLY A 83 -13.65 -9.85 7.16
N LYS A 84 -13.10 -9.86 5.95
CA LYS A 84 -11.80 -10.47 5.64
C LYS A 84 -10.73 -9.41 5.44
N PHE A 85 -9.50 -9.75 5.78
CA PHE A 85 -8.33 -8.97 5.44
C PHE A 85 -7.32 -9.80 4.67
N MET A 86 -6.47 -9.09 3.93
CA MET A 86 -5.17 -9.55 3.45
C MET A 86 -4.08 -8.68 4.03
N ALA A 87 -2.95 -9.30 4.34
CA ALA A 87 -1.74 -8.62 4.78
C ALA A 87 -0.52 -9.27 4.15
N ASP A 88 0.51 -8.48 3.90
CA ASP A 88 1.78 -8.93 3.36
C ASP A 88 2.93 -8.25 4.09
N ASP A 89 4.09 -8.87 4.10
CA ASP A 89 5.26 -8.36 4.78
C ASP A 89 6.14 -7.47 3.88
N PHE A 90 6.96 -6.65 4.52
CA PHE A 90 7.96 -5.83 3.85
C PHE A 90 9.10 -5.47 4.80
N ALA A 91 10.26 -5.19 4.23
CA ALA A 91 11.32 -4.46 4.88
C ALA A 91 12.14 -3.73 3.81
N ASP A 92 12.52 -2.48 4.06
CA ASP A 92 13.47 -1.76 3.22
C ASP A 92 14.75 -1.34 3.98
N ASN A 93 15.66 -0.72 3.25
CA ASN A 93 16.98 -0.33 3.76
C ASN A 93 17.03 1.13 4.27
N LEU A 94 15.89 1.81 4.43
CA LEU A 94 15.78 3.20 4.84
C LEU A 94 15.15 3.34 6.23
N ASN A 95 15.62 4.32 7.01
CA ASN A 95 15.03 4.71 8.31
C ASN A 95 14.00 5.84 8.19
N SER A 96 13.48 6.07 6.97
CA SER A 96 12.58 7.16 6.70
C SER A 96 11.13 6.67 6.77
N PRO A 97 10.19 7.52 7.21
CA PRO A 97 8.83 7.07 7.42
C PRO A 97 8.11 6.77 6.11
N VAL A 98 7.13 5.88 6.16
CA VAL A 98 6.16 5.73 5.07
C VAL A 98 5.14 6.86 5.20
N VAL A 99 4.99 7.62 4.12
CA VAL A 99 4.04 8.75 4.04
C VAL A 99 2.94 8.54 3.01
N HIS A 100 3.16 7.58 2.11
CA HIS A 100 2.31 7.32 0.97
C HIS A 100 2.39 5.84 0.60
N VAL A 101 1.24 5.28 0.26
CA VAL A 101 1.06 3.86 -0.08
C VAL A 101 0.33 3.77 -1.42
N LYS A 102 0.84 2.95 -2.31
CA LYS A 102 0.17 2.58 -3.56
C LYS A 102 -0.04 1.07 -3.60
N TRP A 103 -1.19 0.62 -4.07
CA TRP A 103 -1.51 -0.80 -4.15
C TRP A 103 -2.45 -1.07 -5.33
N TRP A 104 -2.64 -2.35 -5.64
CA TRP A 104 -3.49 -2.78 -6.74
C TRP A 104 -4.55 -3.77 -6.27
N GLY A 105 -5.71 -3.74 -6.94
CA GLY A 105 -6.81 -4.63 -6.62
C GLY A 105 -7.94 -4.54 -7.64
N SER A 106 -8.88 -5.46 -7.52
CA SER A 106 -10.02 -5.64 -8.40
C SER A 106 -11.32 -5.68 -7.60
N TYR A 107 -12.42 -5.44 -8.30
CA TYR A 107 -13.74 -5.75 -7.78
C TYR A 107 -14.12 -7.15 -8.23
N LYS A 108 -14.59 -7.96 -7.29
CA LYS A 108 -14.94 -9.35 -7.57
C LYS A 108 -16.01 -9.42 -8.66
N ASN A 109 -15.77 -10.21 -9.70
CA ASN A 109 -16.64 -10.30 -10.89
C ASN A 109 -16.91 -8.94 -11.56
N ASP A 110 -16.02 -7.96 -11.41
CA ASP A 110 -16.18 -6.58 -11.90
C ASP A 110 -17.46 -5.90 -11.39
N PHE A 111 -17.96 -6.31 -10.22
CA PHE A 111 -19.22 -5.82 -9.66
C PHE A 111 -19.01 -4.74 -8.59
N ILE A 112 -19.56 -3.56 -8.86
CA ILE A 112 -19.62 -2.44 -7.91
C ILE A 112 -21.09 -2.08 -7.69
N ALA A 113 -21.58 -2.24 -6.46
CA ALA A 113 -22.91 -1.74 -6.08
C ALA A 113 -22.84 -0.22 -5.91
N PRO A 114 -23.52 0.61 -6.72
CA PRO A 114 -23.38 2.06 -6.68
C PRO A 114 -23.74 2.70 -5.34
N GLN A 115 -24.62 2.06 -4.57
CA GLN A 115 -25.06 2.49 -3.25
C GLN A 115 -24.17 1.99 -2.10
N MET A 116 -23.21 1.10 -2.39
CA MET A 116 -22.25 0.54 -1.43
C MET A 116 -20.85 0.47 -2.07
N PRO A 117 -20.31 1.58 -2.62
CA PRO A 117 -19.00 1.57 -3.25
C PRO A 117 -17.89 1.47 -2.19
N VAL A 118 -16.67 1.15 -2.63
CA VAL A 118 -15.49 1.29 -1.78
C VAL A 118 -15.08 2.75 -1.74
N ASN A 119 -15.39 3.42 -0.62
CA ASN A 119 -15.02 4.82 -0.37
C ASN A 119 -13.94 4.98 0.70
N LYS A 120 -13.51 3.87 1.30
CA LYS A 120 -12.58 3.85 2.43
C LYS A 120 -11.69 2.62 2.34
N PHE A 121 -10.44 2.79 2.74
CA PHE A 121 -9.55 1.69 3.03
C PHE A 121 -8.98 1.86 4.42
N LEU A 122 -8.95 0.77 5.20
CA LEU A 122 -8.07 0.67 6.34
C LEU A 122 -6.65 0.41 5.82
N ILE A 123 -5.69 1.20 6.30
CA ILE A 123 -4.25 0.96 6.16
C ILE A 123 -3.72 0.70 7.57
N SER A 124 -3.10 -0.46 7.76
CA SER A 124 -2.54 -0.88 9.04
C SER A 124 -1.11 -1.38 8.86
N PHE A 125 -0.21 -0.81 9.66
CA PHE A 125 1.18 -1.26 9.77
C PHE A 125 1.34 -2.01 11.08
N GLU A 126 1.90 -3.21 11.02
CA GLU A 126 1.93 -4.14 12.16
C GLU A 126 3.34 -4.70 12.37
N SER A 127 3.65 -5.07 13.61
CA SER A 127 4.89 -5.76 13.92
C SER A 127 4.88 -7.16 13.31
N ASP A 128 6.05 -7.69 13.00
CA ASP A 128 6.22 -9.09 12.64
C ASP A 128 6.05 -10.05 13.84
N VAL A 129 5.44 -11.21 13.61
CA VAL A 129 5.49 -12.37 14.51
C VAL A 129 6.17 -13.51 13.76
N PRO A 130 7.49 -13.69 13.95
CA PRO A 130 8.27 -14.65 13.19
C PRO A 130 7.74 -16.08 13.29
N GLN A 131 7.95 -16.85 12.23
CA GLN A 131 7.77 -18.30 12.26
C GLN A 131 8.56 -18.94 13.42
N SER A 132 7.95 -19.93 14.07
CA SER A 132 8.58 -20.72 15.13
C SER A 132 8.12 -22.18 15.11
N SER A 133 8.68 -23.02 15.98
CA SER A 133 8.27 -24.44 16.07
C SER A 133 6.79 -24.64 16.46
N THR A 134 6.15 -23.63 17.06
CA THR A 134 4.74 -23.66 17.45
C THR A 134 3.86 -22.76 16.58
N GLN A 135 4.46 -21.97 15.69
CA GLN A 135 3.79 -21.03 14.80
C GLN A 135 4.33 -21.26 13.38
N PRO A 136 3.63 -22.05 12.53
CA PRO A 136 4.24 -22.64 11.33
C PRO A 136 4.51 -21.65 10.18
N PHE A 137 4.06 -20.40 10.30
CA PHE A 137 4.28 -19.32 9.32
C PHE A 137 4.38 -17.98 10.08
N SER A 138 5.13 -17.01 9.55
CA SER A 138 5.13 -15.64 10.06
C SER A 138 3.80 -14.93 9.77
N HIS A 139 3.43 -13.95 10.59
CA HIS A 139 2.16 -13.23 10.40
C HIS A 139 2.16 -11.84 11.08
N PRO A 140 1.15 -10.98 10.77
CA PRO A 140 0.96 -9.71 11.47
C PRO A 140 0.75 -9.91 12.97
N GLY A 141 1.44 -9.10 13.76
CA GLY A 141 1.41 -9.11 15.22
C GLY A 141 0.58 -7.99 15.81
N GLN A 142 1.26 -7.11 16.56
CA GLN A 142 0.62 -5.95 17.16
C GLN A 142 0.46 -4.84 16.11
N PRO A 143 -0.74 -4.27 15.94
CA PRO A 143 -0.90 -3.06 15.16
C PRO A 143 -0.08 -1.91 15.75
N LEU A 144 0.81 -1.33 14.94
CA LEU A 144 1.71 -0.23 15.30
C LEU A 144 1.11 1.11 14.89
N LEU A 145 0.42 1.15 13.75
CA LEU A 145 -0.27 2.32 13.24
C LEU A 145 -1.46 1.88 12.37
N ASN A 146 -2.65 2.36 12.72
CA ASN A 146 -3.88 2.11 11.97
C ASN A 146 -4.46 3.46 11.54
N GLN A 147 -4.93 3.56 10.30
CA GLN A 147 -5.66 4.72 9.82
C GLN A 147 -6.61 4.35 8.70
N VAL A 148 -7.69 5.13 8.54
CA VAL A 148 -8.59 4.99 7.39
C VAL A 148 -8.35 6.13 6.42
N VAL A 149 -8.04 5.79 5.18
CA VAL A 149 -7.98 6.74 4.06
C VAL A 149 -9.31 6.78 3.33
N GLN A 150 -9.73 7.97 2.91
CA GLN A 150 -11.01 8.20 2.25
C GLN A 150 -10.85 8.47 0.76
N ARG A 151 -11.80 8.05 -0.06
CA ARG A 151 -11.77 8.34 -1.50
C ARG A 151 -11.78 9.85 -1.70
N ASN A 152 -10.82 10.37 -2.48
CA ASN A 152 -10.69 11.79 -2.74
C ASN A 152 -11.96 12.30 -3.46
N PRO A 153 -12.76 13.19 -2.83
CA PRO A 153 -13.98 13.69 -3.44
C PRO A 153 -13.65 14.55 -4.66
N GLY A 154 -14.13 14.13 -5.83
CA GLY A 154 -14.04 14.92 -7.07
C GLY A 154 -12.85 14.62 -7.98
N GLY A 155 -12.05 13.59 -7.69
CA GLY A 155 -10.94 13.19 -8.56
C GLY A 155 -9.81 14.23 -8.65
N ASN A 156 -9.71 15.10 -7.63
CA ASN A 156 -8.61 16.05 -7.52
C ASN A 156 -7.27 15.31 -7.35
N PRO A 157 -6.13 15.95 -7.64
CA PRO A 157 -4.83 15.43 -7.24
C PRO A 157 -4.81 15.20 -5.72
N LEU A 158 -4.07 14.17 -5.30
CA LEU A 158 -3.84 13.93 -3.88
C LEU A 158 -3.10 15.12 -3.27
N ALA A 159 -3.51 15.52 -2.06
CA ALA A 159 -2.83 16.56 -1.31
C ALA A 159 -1.96 15.90 -0.23
N PRO A 160 -0.76 16.45 0.05
CA PRO A 160 0.10 15.95 1.10
C PRO A 160 -0.64 15.72 2.41
N ALA A 161 -0.40 14.56 3.01
CA ALA A 161 -0.87 14.26 4.36
C ALA A 161 -2.41 14.30 4.51
N SER A 162 -3.15 14.12 3.39
CA SER A 162 -4.59 14.33 3.34
C SER A 162 -5.43 13.19 3.93
N GLY A 163 -4.85 12.00 4.09
CA GLY A 163 -5.62 10.82 4.44
C GLY A 163 -6.65 10.45 3.37
N THR A 164 -6.33 10.73 2.10
CA THR A 164 -7.21 10.42 0.97
C THR A 164 -6.54 9.50 -0.04
N PHE A 165 -7.35 8.82 -0.85
CA PHE A 165 -6.88 7.98 -1.94
C PHE A 165 -7.54 8.31 -3.28
N ALA A 166 -6.81 8.09 -4.37
CA ALA A 166 -7.29 8.09 -5.74
C ALA A 166 -7.35 6.64 -6.26
N GLU A 167 -8.26 6.40 -7.21
CA GLU A 167 -8.42 5.11 -7.88
C GLU A 167 -8.30 5.34 -9.38
N LYS A 168 -7.55 4.47 -10.05
CA LYS A 168 -7.31 4.53 -11.49
C LYS A 168 -7.45 3.15 -12.12
N LEU A 169 -8.29 3.03 -13.15
CA LEU A 169 -8.36 1.82 -13.97
C LEU A 169 -7.03 1.62 -14.72
N ILE A 170 -6.37 0.48 -14.48
CA ILE A 170 -5.11 0.09 -15.14
C ILE A 170 -5.38 -0.84 -16.32
N ARG A 171 -6.31 -1.78 -16.13
CA ARG A 171 -6.69 -2.80 -17.12
C ARG A 171 -8.18 -3.07 -16.99
N GLY A 172 -8.92 -3.09 -18.11
CA GLY A 172 -10.31 -3.60 -18.12
C GLY A 172 -10.37 -5.11 -17.84
N PRO A 173 -11.55 -5.75 -17.86
CA PRO A 173 -11.71 -7.17 -17.51
C PRO A 173 -10.75 -8.10 -18.26
N ASP A 174 -10.05 -8.99 -17.55
CA ASP A 174 -9.19 -9.99 -18.20
C ASP A 174 -10.02 -11.19 -18.69
N PRO A 175 -9.52 -11.96 -19.67
CA PRO A 175 -10.27 -13.08 -20.24
C PRO A 175 -10.41 -14.30 -19.32
N ILE A 176 -9.71 -14.37 -18.18
CA ILE A 176 -9.69 -15.56 -17.31
C ILE A 176 -10.67 -15.38 -16.15
N LEU A 177 -10.50 -14.31 -15.38
CA LEU A 177 -11.29 -13.98 -14.19
C LEU A 177 -12.42 -13.01 -14.50
N GLY A 178 -12.31 -12.24 -15.59
CA GLY A 178 -13.29 -11.22 -15.93
C GLY A 178 -13.22 -9.99 -15.02
N GLU A 179 -12.08 -9.75 -14.37
CA GLU A 179 -11.93 -8.69 -13.38
C GLU A 179 -11.06 -7.54 -13.91
N SER A 180 -11.52 -6.31 -13.72
CA SER A 180 -10.72 -5.12 -14.02
C SER A 180 -9.69 -4.87 -12.92
N LEU A 181 -8.49 -4.44 -13.30
CA LEU A 181 -7.43 -4.07 -12.35
C LEU A 181 -7.41 -2.56 -12.14
N TYR A 182 -7.41 -2.16 -10.86
CA TYR A 182 -7.31 -0.78 -10.43
C TYR A 182 -6.03 -0.56 -9.63
N GLU A 183 -5.43 0.61 -9.83
CA GLU A 183 -4.39 1.17 -8.97
C GLU A 183 -5.06 2.09 -7.97
N TYR A 184 -4.67 1.95 -6.72
CA TYR A 184 -5.07 2.79 -5.61
C TYR A 184 -3.84 3.49 -5.08
N ASN A 185 -4.00 4.77 -4.82
CA ASN A 185 -2.89 5.59 -4.40
C ASN A 185 -3.36 6.48 -3.25
N ALA A 186 -2.68 6.43 -2.10
CA ALA A 186 -3.08 7.17 -0.92
C ALA A 186 -1.95 7.93 -0.24
N GLU A 187 -2.32 9.13 0.20
CA GLU A 187 -1.57 9.92 1.17
C GLU A 187 -2.03 9.50 2.58
N LEU A 188 -1.07 9.18 3.46
CA LEU A 188 -1.38 8.97 4.86
C LEU A 188 -1.81 10.28 5.53
N HIS A 189 -2.46 10.21 6.69
CA HIS A 189 -2.90 11.40 7.41
C HIS A 189 -1.72 12.16 8.01
N LEU A 190 -1.86 13.49 8.12
CA LEU A 190 -0.88 14.33 8.79
C LEU A 190 -0.58 13.87 10.22
N ASN A 191 0.71 13.73 10.53
CA ASN A 191 1.25 13.20 11.79
C ASN A 191 0.92 11.71 12.04
N LEU A 192 0.43 11.00 11.03
CA LEU A 192 0.23 9.55 11.04
C LEU A 192 1.08 8.89 9.95
N ASP A 193 2.29 9.43 9.74
CA ASP A 193 3.33 8.76 8.96
C ASP A 193 3.84 7.54 9.76
N PHE A 194 4.16 6.43 9.08
CA PHE A 194 4.65 5.24 9.76
C PHE A 194 6.16 5.32 9.99
N PRO A 195 6.65 5.35 11.24
CA PRO A 195 8.08 5.49 11.54
C PRO A 195 8.82 4.15 11.39
N GLU A 196 8.98 3.71 10.15
CA GLU A 196 9.69 2.49 9.79
C GLU A 196 11.18 2.56 10.21
N LYS A 197 11.71 1.41 10.63
CA LYS A 197 13.14 1.20 10.85
C LYS A 197 13.71 0.35 9.72
N LYS A 198 14.91 0.71 9.26
CA LYS A 198 15.64 -0.08 8.27
C LYS A 198 15.79 -1.53 8.74
N ASP A 199 15.85 -2.44 7.77
CA ASP A 199 16.16 -3.86 8.00
C ASP A 199 15.24 -4.53 9.04
N THR A 200 14.02 -3.99 9.21
CA THR A 200 13.02 -4.50 10.15
C THR A 200 11.79 -4.93 9.37
N VAL A 201 11.33 -6.14 9.66
CA VAL A 201 10.15 -6.73 9.03
C VAL A 201 8.91 -6.12 9.64
N TYR A 202 8.04 -5.63 8.78
CA TYR A 202 6.72 -5.11 9.12
C TYR A 202 5.68 -5.76 8.22
N TRP A 203 4.44 -5.68 8.64
CA TRP A 203 3.30 -6.12 7.84
C TRP A 203 2.44 -4.94 7.44
N LEU A 204 2.03 -4.92 6.17
CA LEU A 204 1.03 -4.01 5.63
C LEU A 204 -0.28 -4.74 5.44
N LYS A 205 -1.35 -4.23 6.04
CA LYS A 205 -2.72 -4.70 5.85
C LYS A 205 -3.55 -3.60 5.20
N ILE A 206 -4.23 -3.96 4.12
CA ILE A 206 -5.15 -3.08 3.38
C ILE A 206 -6.51 -3.74 3.30
N VAL A 207 -7.56 -3.08 3.79
CA VAL A 207 -8.93 -3.62 3.78
C VAL A 207 -9.89 -2.59 3.21
N ALA A 208 -10.61 -2.96 2.16
CA ALA A 208 -11.72 -2.16 1.64
C ALA A 208 -12.86 -2.11 2.66
N MET A 209 -13.32 -0.91 2.99
CA MET A 209 -14.39 -0.70 3.97
C MET A 209 -15.66 -0.24 3.23
N VAL A 210 -16.68 -1.09 3.27
CA VAL A 210 -17.96 -0.87 2.57
C VAL A 210 -19.05 -0.54 3.58
N ASP A 211 -19.69 0.62 3.40
CA ASP A 211 -20.88 1.00 4.17
C ASP A 211 -22.09 0.27 3.60
N VAL A 212 -22.71 -0.59 4.41
CA VAL A 212 -23.88 -1.36 4.01
C VAL A 212 -25.14 -0.56 4.32
N ILE A 213 -26.04 -0.48 3.33
CA ILE A 213 -27.33 0.20 3.46
C ILE A 213 -28.22 -0.47 4.53
N PRO A 214 -29.08 0.31 5.23
CA PRO A 214 -30.01 -0.26 6.20
C PRO A 214 -30.90 -1.35 5.59
N GLY A 215 -31.14 -2.43 6.34
CA GLY A 215 -32.04 -3.52 5.96
C GLY A 215 -31.35 -4.75 5.36
N LEU A 216 -30.06 -4.69 5.03
CA LEU A 216 -29.26 -5.87 4.75
C LEU A 216 -28.70 -6.47 6.04
N THR A 217 -28.50 -7.78 6.07
CA THR A 217 -27.89 -8.50 7.19
C THR A 217 -26.85 -9.50 6.68
N PHE A 218 -25.83 -9.79 7.49
CA PHE A 218 -24.91 -10.89 7.20
C PHE A 218 -25.64 -12.24 7.10
N PRO A 219 -25.12 -13.18 6.30
CA PRO A 219 -25.57 -14.56 6.33
C PRO A 219 -25.50 -15.12 7.76
N ALA A 220 -26.59 -15.75 8.21
CA ALA A 220 -26.64 -16.34 9.54
C ALA A 220 -25.52 -17.37 9.71
N GLY A 221 -24.78 -17.30 10.82
CA GLY A 221 -23.71 -18.23 11.16
C GLY A 221 -22.34 -17.94 10.54
N ASN A 222 -22.20 -16.92 9.68
CA ASN A 222 -20.90 -16.49 9.19
C ASN A 222 -20.83 -14.95 9.07
N PRO A 223 -20.40 -14.24 10.14
CA PRO A 223 -20.28 -12.77 10.12
C PRO A 223 -19.19 -12.27 9.16
N ASN A 224 -18.35 -13.16 8.62
CA ASN A 224 -17.30 -12.81 7.66
C ASN A 224 -17.71 -13.14 6.21
N ALA A 225 -18.90 -13.72 6.00
CA ALA A 225 -19.44 -13.93 4.67
C ALA A 225 -20.02 -12.63 4.10
N SER A 226 -19.85 -12.42 2.79
CA SER A 226 -20.42 -11.26 2.11
C SER A 226 -21.96 -11.28 2.14
N PRO A 227 -22.65 -10.20 2.55
CA PRO A 227 -24.10 -10.05 2.43
C PRO A 227 -24.48 -9.77 0.98
N ALA A 228 -24.36 -10.76 0.08
CA ALA A 228 -24.59 -10.56 -1.35
C ALA A 228 -26.01 -10.02 -1.68
N PRO A 229 -26.17 -9.17 -2.71
CA PRO A 229 -25.13 -8.64 -3.61
C PRO A 229 -24.54 -7.32 -3.09
N VAL A 230 -23.31 -7.35 -2.57
CA VAL A 230 -22.55 -6.17 -2.16
C VAL A 230 -21.23 -6.09 -2.92
N THR A 231 -20.69 -4.88 -3.04
CA THR A 231 -19.34 -4.66 -3.56
C THR A 231 -18.34 -5.47 -2.76
N GLN A 232 -17.49 -6.22 -3.45
CA GLN A 232 -16.37 -6.93 -2.86
C GLN A 232 -15.10 -6.52 -3.59
N TRP A 233 -14.04 -6.30 -2.82
CA TRP A 233 -12.73 -5.91 -3.33
C TRP A 233 -11.67 -6.90 -2.86
N GLY A 234 -10.74 -7.22 -3.74
CA GLY A 234 -9.58 -8.03 -3.42
C GLY A 234 -8.26 -7.30 -3.68
N TRP A 235 -7.22 -7.73 -2.97
CA TRP A 235 -5.86 -7.23 -3.16
C TRP A 235 -5.18 -8.10 -4.20
N HIS A 236 -4.65 -7.45 -5.24
CA HIS A 236 -3.99 -8.10 -6.36
C HIS A 236 -2.60 -8.63 -6.00
N ASN A 237 -2.22 -9.73 -6.63
CA ASN A 237 -0.92 -10.37 -6.45
C ASN A 237 0.25 -9.57 -7.05
N ARG A 238 1.42 -9.75 -6.44
CA ARG A 238 2.71 -9.37 -7.01
C ARG A 238 3.00 -10.15 -8.29
N ASP A 239 3.68 -9.53 -9.23
CA ASP A 239 4.43 -10.22 -10.29
C ASP A 239 5.72 -10.83 -9.72
N TYR A 240 5.66 -12.13 -9.39
CA TYR A 240 6.82 -12.87 -8.87
C TYR A 240 7.96 -13.03 -9.88
N THR A 241 7.78 -12.66 -11.15
CA THR A 241 8.87 -12.73 -12.15
C THR A 241 9.82 -11.54 -12.07
N ILE A 242 9.45 -10.51 -11.30
CA ILE A 242 10.18 -9.25 -11.17
C ILE A 242 10.75 -9.15 -9.74
N PRO A 243 12.07 -9.07 -9.56
CA PRO A 243 12.65 -8.86 -8.23
C PRO A 243 12.32 -7.47 -7.67
N ASN A 244 12.25 -7.34 -6.34
CA ASN A 244 12.23 -6.07 -5.63
C ASN A 244 13.67 -5.62 -5.27
N PRO A 245 14.32 -4.72 -6.05
CA PRO A 245 15.68 -4.28 -5.74
C PRO A 245 15.78 -3.33 -4.55
N LEU A 246 14.65 -2.91 -3.97
CA LEU A 246 14.58 -1.97 -2.86
C LEU A 246 14.33 -2.66 -1.51
N ALA A 247 13.98 -3.95 -1.52
CA ALA A 247 13.86 -4.75 -0.31
C ALA A 247 15.18 -4.76 0.48
N SER A 248 15.09 -4.87 1.81
CA SER A 248 16.28 -4.96 2.66
C SER A 248 17.08 -6.21 2.32
N PRO A 249 18.39 -6.09 2.02
CA PRO A 249 19.27 -7.23 1.84
C PRO A 249 19.74 -7.85 3.16
N ASN A 250 19.39 -7.26 4.31
CA ASN A 250 19.84 -7.70 5.63
C ASN A 250 18.77 -8.50 6.39
N VAL A 251 17.60 -8.67 5.78
CA VAL A 251 16.53 -9.56 6.25
C VAL A 251 16.73 -10.93 5.58
N SER A 252 16.52 -12.01 6.33
CA SER A 252 16.69 -13.38 5.84
C SER A 252 15.35 -14.12 5.87
N PRO A 253 14.90 -14.76 4.76
CA PRO A 253 15.63 -14.89 3.50
C PRO A 253 15.68 -13.59 2.67
N GLY A 254 14.84 -12.59 3.00
CA GLY A 254 14.73 -11.34 2.26
C GLY A 254 14.13 -11.57 0.87
N GLU A 255 14.48 -10.70 -0.08
CA GLU A 255 14.11 -10.87 -1.48
C GLU A 255 15.00 -11.92 -2.15
N THR A 256 14.43 -13.05 -2.54
CA THR A 256 15.19 -14.19 -3.10
C THR A 256 14.38 -14.99 -4.12
N VAL A 257 15.07 -15.84 -4.88
CA VAL A 257 14.43 -16.82 -5.77
C VAL A 257 14.15 -18.10 -4.97
N VAL A 258 12.87 -18.41 -4.76
CA VAL A 258 12.43 -19.61 -4.02
C VAL A 258 12.22 -20.83 -4.91
N GLY A 259 12.21 -20.63 -6.22
CA GLY A 259 12.13 -21.70 -7.20
C GLY A 259 11.92 -21.18 -8.61
N GLN A 260 11.36 -22.02 -9.45
CA GLN A 260 11.09 -21.70 -10.85
C GLN A 260 9.82 -22.39 -11.34
N VAL A 261 9.13 -21.75 -12.28
CA VAL A 261 7.99 -22.28 -13.02
C VAL A 261 8.29 -22.26 -14.51
N GLY A 262 7.51 -23.00 -15.30
CA GLY A 262 7.68 -23.01 -16.76
C GLY A 262 9.06 -23.49 -17.19
N ILE A 263 9.59 -23.01 -18.32
CA ILE A 263 10.97 -23.32 -18.76
C ILE A 263 11.99 -22.38 -18.09
N GLY A 264 12.04 -22.40 -16.75
CA GLY A 264 13.05 -21.72 -15.95
C GLY A 264 12.75 -20.27 -15.59
N THR A 265 11.48 -19.86 -15.57
CA THR A 265 11.08 -18.55 -15.06
C THR A 265 11.25 -18.53 -13.54
N PRO A 266 12.10 -17.66 -12.97
CA PRO A 266 12.31 -17.60 -11.53
C PRO A 266 11.05 -17.10 -10.81
N VAL A 267 10.84 -17.63 -9.60
CA VAL A 267 9.81 -17.16 -8.67
C VAL A 267 10.52 -16.37 -7.57
N TRP A 268 10.44 -15.05 -7.65
CA TRP A 268 10.88 -14.14 -6.61
C TRP A 268 9.84 -14.04 -5.51
N HIS A 269 10.31 -14.04 -4.27
CA HIS A 269 9.51 -13.95 -3.07
C HIS A 269 10.26 -13.13 -2.03
N PHE A 270 9.53 -12.30 -1.30
CA PHE A 270 10.05 -11.62 -0.12
C PHE A 270 9.62 -12.39 1.12
N GLN A 271 10.60 -12.84 1.92
CA GLN A 271 10.40 -13.45 3.24
C GLN A 271 9.33 -14.55 3.37
N ASP A 272 8.10 -14.19 3.77
CA ASP A 272 7.07 -15.09 4.27
C ASP A 272 5.74 -14.93 3.51
N ASP A 273 4.86 -15.92 3.62
CA ASP A 273 3.58 -15.94 2.92
C ASP A 273 2.68 -14.75 3.32
N SER A 274 2.09 -14.06 2.35
CA SER A 274 0.92 -13.20 2.61
C SER A 274 -0.17 -13.99 3.35
N VAL A 275 -0.90 -13.32 4.23
CA VAL A 275 -1.93 -13.98 5.07
C VAL A 275 -3.32 -13.39 4.83
N THR A 276 -4.31 -14.28 4.84
CA THR A 276 -5.71 -13.88 5.00
C THR A 276 -6.17 -14.11 6.44
N GLY A 277 -7.16 -13.36 6.89
CA GLY A 277 -7.82 -13.64 8.17
C GLY A 277 -9.13 -12.89 8.35
N ASP A 278 -9.70 -13.00 9.54
CA ASP A 278 -10.89 -12.25 9.94
C ASP A 278 -10.49 -10.94 10.61
N VAL A 279 -11.21 -9.85 10.29
CA VAL A 279 -10.96 -8.53 10.88
C VAL A 279 -12.23 -7.93 11.48
N ARG A 280 -12.08 -7.26 12.62
CA ARG A 280 -13.05 -6.31 13.18
C ARG A 280 -12.39 -4.95 13.35
N ILE A 281 -13.01 -3.91 12.82
CA ILE A 281 -12.50 -2.54 12.85
C ILE A 281 -13.45 -1.70 13.69
N LEU A 282 -12.98 -1.26 14.86
CA LEU A 282 -13.76 -0.45 15.80
C LEU A 282 -13.27 1.00 15.78
N PRO A 283 -14.17 1.99 15.70
CA PRO A 283 -13.77 3.38 15.81
C PRO A 283 -13.29 3.67 17.24
N THR A 284 -12.31 4.56 17.39
CA THR A 284 -11.87 5.06 18.71
C THR A 284 -12.50 6.43 19.01
N THR A 285 -12.08 7.08 20.09
CA THR A 285 -12.46 8.47 20.38
C THR A 285 -11.98 9.45 19.29
N ALA A 286 -10.92 9.11 18.56
CA ALA A 286 -10.46 9.82 17.37
C ALA A 286 -11.21 9.40 16.09
N GLY A 287 -12.29 8.63 16.23
CA GLY A 287 -13.04 8.05 15.11
C GLY A 287 -12.21 7.04 14.34
N TYR A 288 -12.18 7.19 13.02
CA TYR A 288 -11.44 6.31 12.10
C TYR A 288 -10.04 6.84 11.72
N LEU A 289 -9.56 7.90 12.38
CA LEU A 289 -8.17 8.33 12.25
C LEU A 289 -7.19 7.32 12.87
N SER A 290 -7.63 6.63 13.93
CA SER A 290 -6.84 5.58 14.57
C SER A 290 -7.78 4.49 15.11
N PRO A 291 -8.33 3.62 14.24
CA PRO A 291 -9.24 2.58 14.68
C PRO A 291 -8.51 1.49 15.47
N GLN A 292 -9.24 0.82 16.36
CA GLN A 292 -8.81 -0.44 16.94
C GLN A 292 -9.09 -1.57 15.95
N ILE A 293 -8.15 -2.50 15.82
CA ILE A 293 -8.26 -3.68 14.98
C ILE A 293 -8.20 -4.92 15.87
N ASP A 294 -9.21 -5.77 15.76
CA ASP A 294 -9.14 -7.15 16.24
C ASP A 294 -8.98 -8.08 15.02
N GLN A 295 -8.01 -8.98 15.07
CA GLN A 295 -7.68 -9.90 13.98
C GLN A 295 -7.53 -11.33 14.46
N GLN A 296 -8.04 -12.30 13.67
CA GLN A 296 -8.07 -13.71 14.05
C GLN A 296 -8.00 -14.63 12.82
N ASN A 297 -7.81 -15.93 13.05
CA ASN A 297 -7.92 -16.99 12.05
C ASN A 297 -7.03 -16.77 10.81
N MET A 298 -5.78 -16.37 11.06
CA MET A 298 -4.80 -16.13 10.00
C MET A 298 -4.42 -17.44 9.31
N VAL A 299 -4.36 -17.41 7.97
CA VAL A 299 -3.96 -18.53 7.13
C VAL A 299 -3.07 -18.01 5.99
N PRO A 300 -1.89 -18.61 5.77
CA PRO A 300 -1.03 -18.23 4.66
C PRO A 300 -1.70 -18.49 3.32
N GLN A 301 -1.42 -17.63 2.34
CA GLN A 301 -1.94 -17.72 0.99
C GLN A 301 -0.84 -18.14 0.00
N LYS A 302 -1.28 -18.83 -1.04
CA LYS A 302 -0.43 -19.27 -2.15
C LYS A 302 -0.98 -18.75 -3.46
N TYR A 303 -0.14 -18.74 -4.47
CA TYR A 303 -0.60 -18.50 -5.83
C TYR A 303 -1.60 -19.56 -6.28
N VAL A 304 -2.40 -19.23 -7.30
CA VAL A 304 -3.45 -20.07 -7.86
C VAL A 304 -3.05 -20.48 -9.28
N ASP A 305 -3.08 -21.79 -9.50
CA ASP A 305 -2.80 -22.40 -10.78
C ASP A 305 -3.72 -21.86 -11.88
N PHE A 306 -3.15 -21.67 -13.08
CA PHE A 306 -3.77 -21.10 -14.28
C PHE A 306 -4.15 -19.61 -14.18
N ALA A 307 -4.33 -19.05 -12.99
CA ALA A 307 -4.58 -17.63 -12.79
C ALA A 307 -3.26 -16.83 -12.71
N ASP A 308 -2.33 -17.27 -11.85
CA ASP A 308 -1.05 -16.59 -11.62
C ASP A 308 0.11 -17.24 -12.38
N GLY A 309 -0.07 -18.46 -12.85
CA GLY A 309 1.04 -19.20 -13.42
C GLY A 309 0.70 -20.64 -13.83
N PRO A 310 1.70 -21.37 -14.35
CA PRO A 310 1.50 -22.73 -14.83
C PRO A 310 1.11 -23.72 -13.73
N ALA A 311 0.20 -24.64 -14.05
CA ALA A 311 -0.27 -25.72 -13.17
C ALA A 311 0.49 -27.05 -13.40
N ASN A 312 1.79 -26.98 -13.65
CA ASN A 312 2.56 -28.13 -14.11
C ASN A 312 2.71 -29.19 -13.01
N ASN A 313 2.60 -30.47 -13.35
CA ASN A 313 2.85 -31.59 -12.42
C ASN A 313 4.30 -32.10 -12.48
N ASN A 314 5.26 -31.27 -12.91
CA ASN A 314 6.65 -31.66 -13.05
C ASN A 314 7.44 -31.28 -11.80
N ALA A 315 8.16 -32.23 -11.18
CA ALA A 315 8.95 -31.96 -9.98
C ALA A 315 10.06 -30.91 -10.18
N ALA A 316 10.60 -30.77 -11.40
CA ALA A 316 11.60 -29.75 -11.73
C ALA A 316 11.00 -28.34 -11.94
N TYR A 317 9.71 -28.29 -12.24
CA TYR A 317 8.92 -27.09 -12.53
C TYR A 317 7.55 -27.25 -11.86
N PRO A 318 7.49 -27.17 -10.51
CA PRO A 318 6.26 -27.43 -9.78
C PRO A 318 5.16 -26.42 -10.17
N PRO A 319 3.89 -26.72 -9.85
CA PRO A 319 2.81 -25.79 -10.14
C PRO A 319 2.99 -24.52 -9.30
N ILE A 320 2.52 -23.38 -9.81
CA ILE A 320 2.69 -22.09 -9.13
C ILE A 320 2.04 -22.11 -7.74
N SER A 321 0.98 -22.91 -7.57
CA SER A 321 0.29 -23.14 -6.28
C SER A 321 1.12 -23.77 -5.18
N THR A 322 2.36 -24.22 -5.46
CA THR A 322 3.29 -24.65 -4.42
C THR A 322 3.95 -23.49 -3.69
N PHE A 323 4.07 -22.34 -4.34
CA PHE A 323 4.79 -21.18 -3.84
C PHE A 323 3.89 -20.23 -3.06
N SER A 324 4.48 -19.64 -2.03
CA SER A 324 3.94 -18.55 -1.22
C SER A 324 3.65 -17.33 -2.08
N LYS A 325 2.58 -16.62 -1.74
CA LYS A 325 2.14 -15.43 -2.48
C LYS A 325 2.59 -14.15 -1.79
N ASP A 326 2.94 -13.18 -2.61
CA ASP A 326 3.13 -11.77 -2.25
C ASP A 326 2.02 -10.92 -2.88
N LEU A 327 1.73 -9.77 -2.27
CA LEU A 327 0.73 -8.81 -2.73
C LEU A 327 1.39 -7.61 -3.42
N ALA A 328 0.65 -6.96 -4.31
CA ALA A 328 1.18 -5.83 -5.06
C ALA A 328 1.00 -4.52 -4.29
N PHE A 329 2.11 -3.89 -3.89
CA PHE A 329 2.12 -2.55 -3.34
C PHE A 329 3.48 -1.86 -3.46
N GLU A 330 3.46 -0.55 -3.20
CA GLU A 330 4.63 0.30 -3.14
C GLU A 330 4.53 1.25 -1.96
N LEU A 331 5.68 1.49 -1.33
CA LEU A 331 5.82 2.40 -0.21
C LEU A 331 6.71 3.56 -0.59
N TYR A 332 6.33 4.74 -0.11
CA TYR A 332 7.02 5.98 -0.43
C TYR A 332 7.36 6.73 0.85
N THR A 333 8.53 7.37 0.84
CA THR A 333 9.00 8.31 1.86
C THR A 333 9.11 9.70 1.27
N THR A 334 9.22 10.73 2.11
CA THR A 334 9.63 12.06 1.65
C THR A 334 11.15 12.12 1.41
N VAL A 335 11.56 12.89 0.40
CA VAL A 335 12.95 13.33 0.24
C VAL A 335 13.25 14.32 1.37
N PRO A 336 14.34 14.16 2.14
CA PRO A 336 14.76 15.16 3.10
C PRO A 336 14.95 16.50 2.38
N GLU A 337 14.10 17.49 2.68
CA GLU A 337 14.10 18.76 1.97
C GLU A 337 15.49 19.45 2.01
N PRO A 338 16.16 19.67 0.85
CA PRO A 338 17.44 20.39 0.79
C PRO A 338 17.32 21.82 1.33
N THR A 339 16.12 22.40 1.28
CA THR A 339 15.75 23.72 1.80
C THR A 339 15.99 23.86 3.30
N SER A 340 15.84 22.79 4.08
CA SER A 340 16.18 22.81 5.51
C SER A 340 17.68 23.02 5.70
N VAL A 341 18.50 22.36 4.87
CA VAL A 341 19.97 22.51 4.87
C VAL A 341 20.38 23.88 4.34
N ALA A 342 19.72 24.38 3.30
CA ALA A 342 19.99 25.70 2.74
C ALA A 342 19.61 26.82 3.71
N LEU A 343 18.45 26.74 4.38
CA LEU A 343 18.01 27.70 5.40
C LEU A 343 18.92 27.64 6.64
N LEU A 344 19.32 26.45 7.07
CA LEU A 344 20.30 26.30 8.14
C LEU A 344 21.64 26.93 7.75
N ALA A 345 22.13 26.68 6.54
CA ALA A 345 23.36 27.26 6.02
C ALA A 345 23.27 28.79 5.92
N CYS A 346 22.18 29.33 5.39
CA CYS A 346 21.91 30.77 5.35
C CYS A 346 21.83 31.38 6.76
N GLY A 347 21.18 30.71 7.70
CA GLY A 347 21.10 31.11 9.10
C GLY A 347 22.47 31.14 9.78
N LEU A 348 23.29 30.11 9.57
CA LEU A 348 24.66 30.02 10.08
C LEU A 348 25.57 31.10 9.47
N LEU A 349 25.45 31.36 8.17
CA LEU A 349 26.17 32.45 7.51
C LEU A 349 25.76 33.82 8.04
N GLY A 350 24.47 34.05 8.29
CA GLY A 350 23.96 35.27 8.91
C GLY A 350 24.51 35.49 10.33
N LEU A 351 24.56 34.44 11.16
CA LEU A 351 25.14 34.50 12.51
C LEU A 351 26.66 34.75 12.49
N ALA A 352 27.38 34.11 11.57
CA ALA A 352 28.82 34.31 11.40
C ALA A 352 29.14 35.74 10.95
N TRP A 353 28.33 36.31 10.06
CA TRP A 353 28.49 37.69 9.60
C TRP A 353 28.22 38.71 10.72
N ARG A 354 27.19 38.48 11.54
CA ARG A 354 26.88 39.35 12.69
C ARG A 354 28.00 39.40 13.73
N ARG A 355 28.69 38.28 13.98
CA ARG A 355 29.85 38.24 14.90
C ARG A 355 31.03 39.07 14.43
N LYS A 356 31.25 39.19 13.11
CA LYS A 356 32.32 40.03 12.54
C LYS A 356 32.07 41.53 12.64
N GLN A 357 30.84 41.98 12.96
CA GLN A 357 30.54 43.41 13.10
C GLN A 357 30.58 43.92 14.54
N VAL A 358 30.76 43.04 15.53
CA VAL A 358 30.78 43.39 16.96
C VAL A 358 32.23 43.42 17.52
N ILE A 359 33.20 43.05 16.70
CA ILE A 359 34.66 43.20 16.94
C ILE A 359 35.14 44.28 15.99
#